data_AF-A0A1Q8A586-F1
#
_entry.id   AF-A0A1Q8A586-F1
#
_cell.length_a   1.000
_cell.length_b   1.000
_cell.length_c   1.000
_cell.angle_alpha   90.00
_cell.angle_beta   90.00
_cell.angle_gamma   90.00
#
_symmetry.space_group_name_H-M   'P 1'
#
loop_
_entity.id
_entity.type
_entity.pdbx_description
1 polymer ?
#
loop_
_entity_poly.entity_id
_entity_poly.type
_entity_poly.pdbx_seq_one_letter_code
_entity_poly.pdbx_strand_id
1 'polypeptide(L)'
;MTEFASRYYETLEQSSQGWHEGKHDPWPYINYILYILKAAYREFEERVKQTKSPKGAKAEMVLSAIRKQTREFKLNDIEAACPGVGREWIRSLLADLRREGRVTCRGKGPGARWRYNPNKRTTSK
;
A
#
# COMPACT_ATOMS: atom_id res chain seq x y z
N MET A 1 -1.54 24.86 -15.14
CA MET A 1 -2.80 25.26 -14.44
C MET A 1 -3.76 26.07 -15.30
N THR A 2 -3.30 26.80 -16.32
CA THR A 2 -4.14 27.64 -17.20
C THR A 2 -4.98 26.86 -18.21
N GLU A 3 -4.58 25.64 -18.56
CA GLU A 3 -5.21 24.86 -19.63
C GLU A 3 -6.64 24.37 -19.28
N PHE A 4 -6.88 23.94 -18.05
CA PHE A 4 -8.22 23.55 -17.59
C PHE A 4 -9.18 24.74 -17.52
N ALA A 5 -8.71 25.90 -17.08
CA ALA A 5 -9.53 27.12 -17.05
C ALA A 5 -9.97 27.52 -18.47
N SER A 6 -9.06 27.47 -19.45
CA SER A 6 -9.39 27.77 -20.85
C SER A 6 -10.43 26.80 -21.42
N ARG A 7 -10.26 25.49 -21.18
CA ARG A 7 -11.16 24.44 -21.67
C ARG A 7 -12.54 24.49 -20.99
N TYR A 8 -12.59 24.91 -19.74
CA TYR A 8 -13.83 25.15 -19.00
C TYR A 8 -14.66 26.27 -19.65
N TYR A 9 -14.05 27.43 -19.91
CA TYR A 9 -14.78 28.54 -20.54
C TYR A 9 -15.17 28.25 -21.99
N GLU A 10 -14.32 27.54 -22.74
CA GLU A 10 -14.60 27.11 -24.12
C GLU A 10 -15.84 26.19 -24.19
N THR A 11 -15.90 25.17 -23.33
CA THR A 11 -17.02 24.20 -23.34
C THR A 11 -18.31 24.82 -22.80
N LEU A 12 -18.21 25.75 -21.85
CA LEU A 12 -19.35 26.52 -21.36
C LEU A 12 -19.91 27.45 -22.45
N GLU A 13 -19.05 28.19 -23.14
CA GLU A 13 -19.43 29.08 -24.23
C GLU A 13 -20.15 28.32 -25.34
N GLN A 14 -19.58 27.20 -25.79
CA GLN A 14 -20.19 26.31 -26.79
C GLN A 14 -21.56 25.80 -26.33
N SER A 15 -21.69 25.41 -25.06
CA SER A 15 -22.96 24.94 -24.51
C SER A 15 -24.00 26.02 -24.25
N SER A 16 -23.60 27.29 -24.27
CA SER A 16 -24.48 28.44 -24.06
C SER A 16 -24.94 29.09 -25.37
N GLN A 17 -24.42 28.66 -26.52
CA GLN A 17 -24.89 29.16 -27.82
C GLN A 17 -26.33 28.73 -28.08
N GLY A 18 -27.18 29.66 -28.52
CA GLY A 18 -28.59 29.36 -28.79
C GLY A 18 -29.44 29.08 -27.55
N TRP A 19 -28.97 29.41 -26.34
CA TRP A 19 -29.73 29.15 -25.10
C TRP A 19 -31.05 29.94 -25.07
N HIS A 20 -31.03 31.19 -25.54
CA HIS A 20 -32.21 32.05 -25.63
C HIS A 20 -33.27 31.51 -26.61
N GLU A 21 -32.86 30.68 -27.56
CA GLU A 21 -33.72 30.06 -28.57
C GLU A 21 -34.10 28.61 -28.21
N GLY A 22 -33.64 28.11 -27.07
CA GLY A 22 -33.84 26.71 -26.64
C GLY A 22 -33.10 25.68 -27.50
N LYS A 23 -32.17 26.10 -28.37
CA LYS A 23 -31.43 25.23 -29.30
C LYS A 23 -30.02 24.88 -28.82
N HIS A 24 -29.69 25.24 -27.58
CA HIS A 24 -28.37 24.97 -27.02
C HIS A 24 -28.10 23.47 -26.88
N ASP A 25 -26.83 23.10 -27.07
CA ASP A 25 -26.35 21.75 -26.86
C ASP A 25 -25.53 21.68 -25.56
N PRO A 26 -26.03 21.05 -24.48
CA PRO A 26 -25.30 20.93 -23.21
C PRO A 26 -24.22 19.85 -23.22
N TRP A 27 -24.18 18.98 -24.24
CA TRP A 27 -23.26 17.84 -24.29
C TRP A 27 -21.76 18.19 -24.22
N PRO A 28 -21.25 19.27 -24.84
CA PRO A 28 -19.84 19.65 -24.75
C PRO A 28 -19.38 19.87 -23.30
N TYR A 29 -20.20 20.55 -22.50
CA TYR A 29 -19.90 20.84 -21.10
C TYR A 29 -20.02 19.59 -20.21
N ILE A 30 -21.06 18.78 -20.42
CA ILE A 30 -21.25 17.51 -19.69
C ILE A 30 -20.08 16.56 -19.93
N ASN A 31 -19.66 16.39 -21.19
CA ASN A 31 -18.54 15.53 -21.55
C ASN A 31 -17.22 16.02 -20.93
N TYR A 32 -17.01 17.33 -20.87
CA TYR A 32 -15.86 17.93 -20.22
C TYR A 32 -15.80 17.64 -18.70
N ILE A 33 -16.93 17.79 -18.00
CA ILE A 33 -17.03 17.45 -16.57
C ILE A 33 -16.75 15.96 -16.35
N LEU A 34 -17.36 15.08 -17.14
CA LEU A 34 -17.15 13.63 -17.02
C LEU A 34 -15.70 13.22 -17.29
N TYR A 35 -15.04 13.89 -18.23
CA TYR A 35 -13.61 13.69 -18.49
C TYR A 35 -12.76 14.09 -17.28
N ILE A 36 -13.01 15.25 -16.67
CA ILE A 36 -12.30 15.68 -15.46
C ILE A 36 -12.52 14.68 -14.31
N LEU A 37 -13.77 14.29 -14.06
CA LEU A 37 -14.10 13.34 -13.00
C LEU A 37 -13.37 12.00 -13.20
N LYS A 38 -13.35 11.49 -14.43
CA LYS A 38 -12.62 10.26 -14.79
C LYS A 38 -11.12 10.40 -14.58
N ALA A 39 -10.54 11.53 -14.97
CA ALA A 39 -9.11 11.80 -14.78
C ALA A 39 -8.74 11.88 -13.29
N ALA A 40 -9.51 12.62 -12.51
CA ALA A 40 -9.34 12.73 -11.07
C ALA A 40 -9.49 11.36 -10.36
N TYR A 41 -10.46 10.55 -10.77
CA TYR A 41 -10.63 9.19 -10.23
C TYR A 41 -9.45 8.27 -10.55
N ARG A 42 -8.91 8.35 -11.78
CA ARG A 42 -7.74 7.56 -12.18
C ARG A 42 -6.50 7.97 -11.39
N GLU A 43 -6.27 9.27 -11.24
CA GLU A 43 -5.17 9.80 -10.44
C GLU A 43 -5.31 9.44 -8.96
N PHE A 44 -6.53 9.50 -8.42
CA PHE A 44 -6.83 9.03 -7.08
C PHE A 44 -6.56 7.53 -6.93
N GLU A 45 -7.02 6.71 -7.87
CA GLU A 45 -6.80 5.26 -7.84
C GLU A 45 -5.30 4.93 -7.89
N GLU A 46 -4.52 5.67 -8.68
CA GLU A 46 -3.07 5.51 -8.77
C GLU A 46 -2.36 5.90 -7.47
N ARG A 47 -2.72 7.04 -6.86
CA ARG A 47 -2.20 7.46 -5.55
C ARG A 47 -2.62 6.52 -4.43
N VAL A 48 -3.84 5.99 -4.46
CA VAL A 48 -4.33 4.99 -3.50
C VAL A 48 -3.64 3.64 -3.70
N LYS A 49 -3.35 3.23 -4.94
CA LYS A 49 -2.52 2.04 -5.21
C LYS A 49 -1.09 2.21 -4.69
N GLN A 50 -0.53 3.41 -4.77
CA GLN A 50 0.75 3.75 -4.14
C GLN A 50 0.65 3.80 -2.60
N THR A 51 -0.52 4.15 -2.05
CA THR A 51 -0.78 4.24 -0.60
C THR A 51 -1.24 2.92 0.02
N LYS A 52 -1.70 1.95 -0.79
CA LYS A 52 -1.90 0.56 -0.34
C LYS A 52 -0.53 0.05 0.09
N SER A 53 -0.33 0.10 1.41
CA SER A 53 0.78 -0.54 2.12
C SER A 53 1.14 -1.81 1.36
N PRO A 54 2.37 -1.92 0.81
CA PRO A 54 2.71 -2.95 -0.15
C PRO A 54 2.30 -4.30 0.44
N LYS A 55 1.70 -5.19 -0.36
CA LYS A 55 1.35 -6.55 0.09
C LYS A 55 2.55 -7.10 0.88
N GLY A 56 2.44 -7.18 2.20
CA GLY A 56 3.58 -7.41 3.08
C GLY A 56 3.94 -6.30 4.07
N ALA A 57 3.21 -5.19 4.21
CA ALA A 57 3.55 -4.17 5.23
C ALA A 57 3.50 -4.70 6.67
N LYS A 58 2.52 -5.57 6.99
CA LYS A 58 2.50 -6.30 8.26
C LYS A 58 3.69 -7.27 8.37
N ALA A 59 4.13 -7.83 7.25
CA ALA A 59 5.30 -8.70 7.22
C ALA A 59 6.61 -7.94 7.36
N GLU A 60 6.81 -6.83 6.68
CA GLU A 60 7.96 -5.96 6.88
C GLU A 60 7.98 -5.37 8.28
N MET A 61 6.83 -5.04 8.88
CA MET A 61 6.78 -4.61 10.27
C MET A 61 7.36 -5.68 11.21
N VAL A 62 6.93 -6.94 11.08
CA VAL A 62 7.47 -8.06 11.87
C VAL A 62 8.92 -8.38 11.50
N LEU A 63 9.29 -8.34 10.22
CA LEU A 63 10.68 -8.54 9.78
C LEU A 63 11.61 -7.47 10.32
N SER A 64 11.17 -6.21 10.34
CA SER A 64 11.93 -5.10 10.91
C SER A 64 12.09 -5.27 12.42
N ALA A 65 11.06 -5.73 13.12
CA ALA A 65 11.13 -6.06 14.55
C ALA A 65 12.14 -7.18 14.81
N ILE A 66 12.12 -8.26 14.00
CA ILE A 66 13.08 -9.37 14.10
C ILE A 66 14.50 -8.90 13.78
N ARG A 67 14.70 -8.09 12.74
CA ARG A 67 16.02 -7.54 12.35
C ARG A 67 16.61 -6.62 13.43
N LYS A 68 15.76 -5.90 14.18
CA LYS A 68 16.19 -5.05 15.31
C LYS A 68 16.68 -5.87 16.50
N GLN A 69 16.29 -7.14 16.62
CA GLN A 69 16.77 -7.98 17.71
C GLN A 69 18.19 -8.47 17.47
N THR A 70 19.12 -7.88 18.22
CA THR A 70 20.55 -8.22 18.26
C THR A 70 20.85 -9.44 19.15
N ARG A 71 19.88 -9.85 19.98
CA ARG A 71 19.99 -11.00 20.91
C ARG A 71 18.92 -12.05 20.60
N GLU A 72 19.01 -13.18 21.29
CA GLU A 72 17.96 -14.18 21.23
C GLU A 72 16.64 -13.61 21.74
N PHE A 73 15.58 -13.77 20.97
CA PHE A 73 14.26 -13.25 21.29
C PHE A 73 13.24 -14.38 21.44
N LYS A 74 12.21 -14.14 22.24
CA LYS A 74 11.03 -15.00 22.37
C LYS A 74 9.92 -14.47 21.46
N LEU A 75 8.92 -15.32 21.23
CA LEU A 75 7.72 -14.92 20.49
C LEU A 75 7.02 -13.70 21.12
N ASN A 76 6.96 -13.66 22.47
CA ASN A 76 6.35 -12.55 23.22
C ASN A 76 7.08 -11.22 23.00
N ASP A 77 8.39 -11.23 22.72
CA ASP A 77 9.15 -10.00 22.49
C ASP A 77 8.79 -9.37 21.13
N ILE A 78 8.46 -10.19 20.13
CA ILE A 78 7.97 -9.74 18.82
C ILE A 78 6.52 -9.30 18.89
N GLU A 79 5.70 -9.98 19.69
CA GLU A 79 4.31 -9.59 19.97
C GLU A 79 4.25 -8.21 20.66
N ALA A 80 5.10 -7.98 21.67
CA ALA A 80 5.21 -6.69 22.34
C ALA A 80 5.70 -5.57 21.39
N ALA A 81 6.58 -5.90 20.44
CA ALA A 81 7.07 -4.94 19.45
C ALA A 81 6.07 -4.62 18.32
N CYS A 82 5.02 -5.44 18.15
CA CYS A 82 4.04 -5.32 17.06
C CYS A 82 2.59 -5.53 17.58
N PRO A 83 2.05 -4.60 18.39
CA PRO A 83 0.67 -4.68 18.87
C PRO A 83 -0.29 -4.56 17.67
N GLY A 84 -1.02 -5.63 17.37
CA GLY A 84 -1.96 -5.70 16.23
C GLY A 84 -1.65 -6.79 15.19
N VAL A 85 -0.58 -7.56 15.37
CA VAL A 85 -0.30 -8.77 14.58
C VAL A 85 -0.64 -10.01 15.40
N GLY A 86 -1.47 -10.90 14.85
CA GLY A 86 -1.87 -12.13 15.54
C GLY A 86 -0.70 -13.07 15.77
N ARG A 87 -0.63 -13.69 16.95
CA ARG A 87 0.43 -14.61 17.36
C ARG A 87 0.65 -15.78 16.39
N GLU A 88 -0.43 -16.29 15.80
CA GLU A 88 -0.36 -17.36 14.79
C GLU A 88 0.34 -16.90 13.51
N TRP A 89 0.08 -15.66 13.11
CA TRP A 89 0.67 -15.07 11.92
C TRP A 89 2.19 -14.87 12.09
N ILE A 90 2.62 -14.41 13.27
CA ILE A 90 4.05 -14.30 13.63
C ILE A 90 4.71 -15.68 13.58
N ARG A 91 4.03 -16.73 14.07
CA ARG A 91 4.55 -18.10 14.03
C ARG A 91 4.70 -18.62 12.61
N SER A 92 3.72 -18.38 11.74
CA SER A 92 3.80 -18.73 10.31
C SER A 92 4.99 -18.03 9.65
N LEU A 93 5.14 -16.72 9.88
CA LEU A 93 6.25 -15.95 9.31
C LEU A 93 7.61 -16.45 9.82
N LEU A 94 7.73 -16.76 11.11
CA LEU A 94 8.96 -17.34 11.68
C LEU A 94 9.27 -18.73 11.10
N ALA A 95 8.26 -19.53 10.79
CA ALA A 95 8.42 -20.82 10.14
C ALA A 95 8.93 -20.67 8.69
N ASP A 96 8.40 -19.70 7.94
CA ASP A 96 8.87 -19.38 6.59
C ASP A 96 10.31 -18.83 6.62
N LEU A 97 10.62 -17.90 7.52
CA LEU A 97 11.98 -17.39 7.71
C LEU A 97 12.99 -18.46 8.14
N ARG A 98 12.54 -19.47 8.89
CA ARG A 98 13.34 -20.63 9.24
C ARG A 98 13.62 -21.49 8.01
N ARG A 99 12.63 -21.68 7.12
CA ARG A 99 12.79 -22.37 5.84
C ARG A 99 13.79 -21.65 4.93
N GLU A 100 13.75 -20.31 4.92
CA GLU A 100 14.74 -19.45 4.26
C GLU A 100 16.11 -19.44 4.96
N GLY A 101 16.22 -20.02 6.16
CA GLY A 101 17.47 -20.08 6.93
C GLY A 101 17.90 -18.75 7.54
N ARG A 102 17.01 -17.75 7.62
CA ARG A 102 17.25 -16.41 8.18
C ARG A 102 17.11 -16.37 9.70
N VAL A 103 16.34 -17.29 10.27
CA VAL A 103 16.19 -17.46 11.73
C VAL A 103 16.44 -18.90 12.15
N THR A 104 16.99 -19.10 13.35
CA THR A 104 17.23 -20.43 13.93
C THR A 104 16.52 -20.55 15.28
N CYS A 105 15.72 -21.60 15.48
CA CYS A 105 15.17 -21.93 16.80
C CYS A 105 16.26 -22.58 17.66
N ARG A 106 16.51 -22.04 18.85
CA ARG A 106 17.36 -22.61 19.89
C ARG A 106 16.54 -23.22 21.05
N GLY A 107 15.39 -23.81 20.74
CA GLY A 107 14.56 -24.51 21.72
C GLY A 107 13.28 -25.10 21.14
N LYS A 108 12.62 -26.01 21.88
CA LYS A 108 11.28 -26.55 21.58
C LYS A 108 10.27 -26.06 22.62
N GLY A 109 9.07 -25.67 22.18
CA GLY A 109 7.95 -25.29 23.05
C GLY A 109 7.66 -23.78 23.18
N PRO A 110 6.76 -23.38 24.10
CA PRO A 110 6.29 -21.99 24.26
C PRO A 110 7.39 -20.99 24.65
N GLY A 111 8.50 -21.49 25.22
CA GLY A 111 9.69 -20.71 25.58
C GLY A 111 10.80 -20.75 24.52
N ALA A 112 10.53 -21.20 23.29
CA ALA A 112 11.53 -21.30 22.24
C ALA A 112 12.19 -19.93 21.99
N ARG A 113 13.52 -19.93 22.11
CA ARG A 113 14.36 -18.78 21.79
C ARG A 113 14.71 -18.82 20.30
N TRP A 114 14.62 -17.67 19.65
CA TRP A 114 14.92 -17.48 18.24
C TRP A 114 16.14 -16.58 18.11
N ARG A 115 16.99 -16.91 17.15
CA ARG A 115 18.13 -16.07 16.79
C ARG A 115 18.02 -15.67 15.33
N TYR A 116 18.11 -14.37 15.06
CA TYR A 116 18.25 -13.85 13.70
C TYR A 116 19.69 -14.02 13.24
N ASN A 117 19.91 -14.62 12.06
CA ASN A 117 21.22 -14.77 11.44
C ASN A 117 21.35 -13.74 10.31
N PRO A 118 22.10 -12.64 10.50
CA PRO A 118 22.26 -11.62 9.47
C PRO A 118 23.12 -12.08 8.28
N ASN A 119 23.80 -13.22 8.39
CA ASN A 119 24.87 -13.64 7.46
C ASN A 119 24.42 -14.47 6.25
N LYS A 120 23.10 -14.56 5.97
CA LYS A 120 22.60 -15.11 4.70
C LYS A 120 22.09 -13.95 3.85
N ARG A 121 23.00 -13.31 3.10
CA ARG A 121 22.61 -12.43 1.99
C ARG A 121 21.80 -13.28 1.00
N THR A 122 20.66 -12.72 0.59
CA THR A 122 19.82 -13.13 -0.53
C THR A 122 20.62 -13.79 -1.66
N THR A 123 20.68 -15.12 -1.70
CA THR A 123 20.90 -15.85 -2.94
C THR A 123 19.54 -16.00 -3.60
N SER A 124 19.10 -14.93 -4.28
CA SER A 124 18.05 -15.06 -5.29
C SER A 124 18.69 -15.74 -6.50
N LYS A 125 18.12 -16.87 -6.89
CA LYS A 125 18.27 -17.42 -8.22
C LYS A 125 17.37 -16.64 -9.18
#